data_AF-A0A8J4BP23-F1
#
_entry.id   AF-A0A8J4BP23-F1
#
_cell.length_a   1.000
_cell.length_b   1.000
_cell.length_c   1.000
_cell.angle_alpha   90.00
_cell.angle_beta   90.00
_cell.angle_gamma   90.00
#
_symmetry.space_group_name_H-M   'P 1'
#
loop_
_entity.id
_entity.type
_entity.pdbx_description
1 polymer ?
#
loop_
_entity_poly.entity_id
_entity_poly.type
_entity_poly.pdbx_seq_one_letter_code
_entity_poly.pdbx_strand_id
1 'polypeptide(L)'
;MENLQLEQGRKPGTSLAAKPPSPPPTSASPPVPSTQVVTANASTDVEAQQRNDSKPAANLGNGAGAGAPSPQGDDKIKAVPDLASLESPYFQKYWSPGFFLTCFGAILVIWAFCWLYIGAFWNPTTRLGNLHVVVLNCDLVPGASTLNSSFISRTNLSKLVPGPLATGLLSASIWNQSSSVSRLLRWENGSCPGAGVSGRVCGTPQQEADCVASYSDDVLQGGPWALLYFPSNFTASYLSFFLGSGALGGAQNQRPVAQYVYARGRDYSTYTYVGSIILSNLMPGLSQKLTWDLASNPNVLQIISPTFLASGVSVKEVNLAPVKNFGQHFASYIFCVLLWLGSSFVVVSSYQFKLKTEQQLLMQSKQEGQQAYGTGMVRVRHLARALMVKGAVAALFMFVLMVFLCIVLWALGKGTEQWHLNPGYAIAFGWYMSWSFIYINAVLLHFIGIERFSSVTAFLLILQLTSASGIMSIELCNRFFYIGKGLPFFYGVRGFRTIFFGTCRNKMYINWLVFTAYNLVFAPLGLLLVTQRVWTAPNRARKQHRDGNATGVGGIMLPVSMGS
;
A
#
# COMPACT_ATOMS: atom_id res chain seq x y z
N MET A 1 -29.41 -15.34 -15.37
CA MET A 1 -30.16 -16.41 -16.05
C MET A 1 -29.39 -16.78 -17.31
N GLU A 2 -29.43 -18.06 -17.70
CA GLU A 2 -28.60 -18.73 -18.73
C GLU A 2 -27.15 -19.04 -18.33
N ASN A 3 -26.98 -20.17 -17.62
CA ASN A 3 -25.95 -21.20 -17.85
C ASN A 3 -25.93 -22.21 -16.68
N LEU A 4 -26.98 -23.02 -16.59
CA LEU A 4 -27.05 -24.18 -15.70
C LEU A 4 -27.87 -25.28 -16.38
N GLN A 5 -27.35 -25.83 -17.47
CA GLN A 5 -27.74 -27.15 -17.98
C GLN A 5 -26.57 -27.73 -18.77
N LEU A 6 -25.89 -28.74 -18.21
CA LEU A 6 -25.27 -29.86 -18.91
C LEU A 6 -24.54 -30.74 -17.87
N GLU A 7 -25.30 -31.54 -17.13
CA GLU A 7 -24.75 -32.76 -16.52
C GLU A 7 -25.89 -33.75 -16.21
N GLN A 8 -26.34 -34.48 -17.23
CA GLN A 8 -27.05 -35.74 -17.05
C GLN A 8 -26.68 -36.69 -18.19
N GLY A 9 -26.06 -37.82 -17.87
CA GLY A 9 -26.05 -38.98 -18.76
C GLY A 9 -24.78 -39.83 -18.75
N ARG A 10 -24.52 -40.62 -17.70
CA ARG A 10 -23.93 -41.97 -17.89
C ARG A 10 -24.25 -42.92 -16.73
N LYS A 11 -24.82 -44.07 -17.10
CA LYS A 11 -25.20 -45.21 -16.26
C LYS A 11 -24.09 -46.30 -16.32
N PRO A 12 -24.18 -47.43 -15.58
CA PRO A 12 -23.18 -47.82 -14.58
C PRO A 12 -22.34 -49.06 -14.95
N GLY A 13 -21.27 -49.28 -14.19
CA GLY A 13 -20.67 -50.61 -14.03
C GLY A 13 -19.15 -50.61 -14.01
N THR A 14 -18.56 -50.80 -12.83
CA THR A 14 -17.74 -52.01 -12.52
C THR A 14 -17.16 -51.89 -11.09
N SER A 15 -17.39 -52.96 -10.33
CA SER A 15 -16.89 -53.21 -8.99
C SER A 15 -15.39 -53.49 -9.04
N LEU A 16 -14.59 -52.77 -8.25
CA LEU A 16 -13.24 -53.21 -7.87
C LEU A 16 -12.98 -52.89 -6.39
N ALA A 17 -12.34 -53.86 -5.76
CA ALA A 17 -12.29 -54.12 -4.33
C ALA A 17 -11.61 -53.03 -3.47
N ALA A 18 -12.13 -52.91 -2.25
CA ALA A 18 -11.65 -52.05 -1.19
C ALA A 18 -10.25 -52.46 -0.68
N LYS A 19 -9.38 -51.46 -0.48
CA LYS A 19 -8.14 -51.56 0.29
C LYS A 19 -8.35 -50.84 1.63
N PRO A 20 -8.01 -51.46 2.79
CA PRO A 20 -8.32 -50.87 4.09
C PRO A 20 -7.43 -49.66 4.42
N PRO A 21 -7.93 -48.70 5.24
CA PRO A 21 -7.24 -47.47 5.58
C PRO A 21 -6.11 -47.71 6.59
N SER A 22 -4.97 -47.05 6.34
CA SER A 22 -3.81 -46.97 7.22
C SER A 22 -4.09 -46.09 8.46
N PRO A 23 -3.51 -46.43 9.64
CA PRO A 23 -3.75 -45.73 10.91
C PRO A 23 -3.10 -44.33 10.98
N PRO A 24 -3.57 -43.46 11.90
CA PRO A 24 -3.13 -42.06 12.00
C PRO A 24 -1.75 -41.91 12.66
N PRO A 25 -0.93 -40.93 12.27
CA PRO A 25 0.31 -40.62 12.96
C PRO A 25 0.06 -39.87 14.27
N THR A 26 0.69 -40.40 15.31
CA THR A 26 0.75 -39.92 16.69
C THR A 26 1.54 -38.62 16.84
N SER A 27 1.10 -37.86 17.85
CA SER A 27 1.68 -36.63 18.40
C SER A 27 3.12 -36.77 18.88
N ALA A 28 3.97 -35.79 18.54
CA ALA A 28 5.13 -35.42 19.37
C ALA A 28 5.49 -33.95 19.12
N SER A 29 5.20 -33.10 20.11
CA SER A 29 5.63 -31.70 20.19
C SER A 29 6.99 -31.63 20.90
N PRO A 30 7.94 -30.80 20.44
CA PRO A 30 9.04 -30.33 21.27
C PRO A 30 8.81 -28.89 21.80
N PRO A 31 9.45 -28.51 22.93
CA PRO A 31 9.05 -27.36 23.74
C PRO A 31 9.62 -26.03 23.23
N VAL A 32 8.86 -24.96 23.49
CA VAL A 32 9.22 -23.56 23.35
C VAL A 32 10.05 -23.12 24.57
N PRO A 33 11.18 -22.42 24.43
CA PRO A 33 11.78 -21.69 25.53
C PRO A 33 11.13 -20.31 25.67
N SER A 34 10.59 -20.08 26.85
CA SER A 34 10.22 -18.80 27.44
C SER A 34 11.39 -17.80 27.44
N THR A 35 11.15 -16.57 26.98
CA THR A 35 11.99 -15.42 27.35
C THR A 35 11.11 -14.37 28.00
N GLN A 36 11.45 -14.10 29.25
CA GLN A 36 10.77 -13.21 30.16
C GLN A 36 10.98 -11.73 29.78
N VAL A 37 9.94 -10.98 30.11
CA VAL A 37 9.93 -9.53 30.30
C VAL A 37 10.87 -9.15 31.45
N VAL A 38 11.79 -8.20 31.22
CA VAL A 38 12.33 -7.37 32.30
C VAL A 38 12.27 -5.91 31.87
N THR A 39 11.62 -5.16 32.76
CA THR A 39 11.36 -3.72 32.81
C THR A 39 12.61 -2.88 32.95
N ALA A 40 12.48 -1.62 32.51
CA ALA A 40 13.40 -0.52 32.74
C ALA A 40 13.69 -0.27 34.23
N ASN A 41 14.88 0.29 34.53
CA ASN A 41 15.01 1.38 35.50
C ASN A 41 16.31 2.16 35.27
N ALA A 42 16.16 3.48 35.42
CA ALA A 42 17.22 4.46 35.49
C ALA A 42 17.85 4.48 36.89
N SER A 43 19.13 4.82 36.99
CA SER A 43 19.67 5.59 38.12
C SER A 43 20.98 6.25 37.72
N THR A 44 21.06 7.51 38.14
CA THR A 44 22.21 8.43 38.17
C THR A 44 23.33 7.94 39.09
N ASP A 45 24.53 8.49 38.89
CA ASP A 45 25.42 9.13 39.89
C ASP A 45 26.86 9.12 39.34
N VAL A 46 27.50 10.27 39.07
CA VAL A 46 28.35 11.05 40.01
C VAL A 46 29.47 10.14 40.53
N GLU A 47 30.75 10.36 40.21
CA GLU A 47 31.61 11.27 40.97
C GLU A 47 32.99 11.46 40.32
N ALA A 48 33.58 12.62 40.58
CA ALA A 48 34.89 13.05 40.11
C ALA A 48 36.04 12.51 40.98
N GLN A 49 37.27 12.81 40.54
CA GLN A 49 38.38 13.35 41.36
C GLN A 49 39.65 12.49 41.53
N GLN A 50 40.70 12.96 40.83
CA GLN A 50 42.11 13.13 41.22
C GLN A 50 42.83 12.13 42.15
N ARG A 51 43.97 11.59 41.66
CA ARG A 51 45.35 11.70 42.23
C ARG A 51 46.29 10.82 41.38
N ASN A 52 47.30 11.37 40.70
CA ASN A 52 48.68 11.66 41.15
C ASN A 52 49.36 10.56 41.97
N ASP A 53 50.45 10.01 41.41
CA ASP A 53 51.80 9.81 41.99
C ASP A 53 52.48 8.60 41.30
N SER A 54 53.47 8.81 40.43
CA SER A 54 54.88 9.13 40.68
C SER A 54 55.74 7.89 40.98
N LYS A 55 56.89 7.78 40.28
CA LYS A 55 58.20 7.47 40.91
C LYS A 55 59.39 7.64 39.94
N PRO A 56 60.61 7.86 40.48
CA PRO A 56 61.70 8.56 39.79
C PRO A 56 63.06 7.83 39.74
N ALA A 57 64.00 8.53 39.09
CA ALA A 57 65.44 8.72 39.37
C ALA A 57 66.45 7.56 39.29
N ALA A 58 67.54 7.78 38.52
CA ALA A 58 68.91 7.90 39.05
C ALA A 58 69.88 8.42 37.97
N ASN A 59 71.00 8.95 38.43
CA ASN A 59 71.89 9.94 37.83
C ASN A 59 73.34 9.38 37.78
N LEU A 60 74.23 10.03 37.00
CA LEU A 60 75.69 10.26 37.22
C LEU A 60 76.61 9.98 36.01
N GLY A 61 77.48 10.95 35.70
CA GLY A 61 78.74 10.74 35.00
C GLY A 61 79.37 11.98 34.35
N ASN A 62 80.21 12.71 35.10
CA ASN A 62 80.99 13.90 34.69
C ASN A 62 82.20 13.58 33.78
N GLY A 63 82.64 14.58 33.00
CA GLY A 63 83.99 14.66 32.43
C GLY A 63 84.28 16.03 31.79
N ALA A 64 85.27 16.75 32.32
CA ALA A 64 85.66 18.11 31.97
C ALA A 64 86.75 18.17 30.86
N GLY A 65 86.80 19.28 30.10
CA GLY A 65 87.89 19.62 29.18
C GLY A 65 87.73 21.02 28.57
N ALA A 66 88.80 21.81 28.59
CA ALA A 66 88.83 23.28 28.46
C ALA A 66 88.88 23.85 27.02
N GLY A 67 88.62 25.16 26.87
CA GLY A 67 89.16 26.02 25.81
C GLY A 67 88.14 26.82 24.97
N ALA A 68 88.12 28.15 25.16
CA ALA A 68 87.42 29.16 24.33
C ALA A 68 88.03 29.28 22.89
N PRO A 69 87.56 30.14 21.95
CA PRO A 69 86.42 31.07 21.95
C PRO A 69 85.48 30.96 20.72
N SER A 70 84.33 31.64 20.81
CA SER A 70 83.38 31.98 19.73
C SER A 70 84.05 32.49 18.44
N PRO A 71 83.48 32.24 17.24
CA PRO A 71 82.55 33.25 16.68
C PRO A 71 81.41 32.71 15.78
N GLN A 72 80.31 33.48 15.78
CA GLN A 72 79.42 33.77 14.65
C GLN A 72 79.21 32.66 13.60
N GLY A 73 78.05 31.99 13.68
CA GLY A 73 77.54 31.10 12.64
C GLY A 73 76.06 31.35 12.42
N ASP A 74 75.72 31.77 11.20
CA ASP A 74 74.41 31.97 10.60
C ASP A 74 73.27 31.06 11.10
N ASP A 75 72.37 31.61 11.91
CA ASP A 75 71.03 31.04 12.11
C ASP A 75 70.14 31.37 10.91
N LYS A 76 70.38 30.68 9.79
CA LYS A 76 69.30 30.38 8.83
C LYS A 76 68.43 29.29 9.43
N ILE A 77 67.61 29.67 10.40
CA ILE A 77 66.40 28.92 10.74
C ILE A 77 65.51 29.02 9.50
N LYS A 78 65.59 28.00 8.62
CA LYS A 78 64.60 27.78 7.58
C LYS A 78 63.25 27.73 8.29
N ALA A 79 62.43 28.76 8.07
CA ALA A 79 61.05 28.77 8.46
C ALA A 79 60.43 27.43 8.06
N VAL A 80 59.96 26.68 9.05
CA VAL A 80 59.07 25.54 8.83
C VAL A 80 57.93 26.09 7.97
N PRO A 81 57.69 25.55 6.75
CA PRO A 81 56.60 26.03 5.93
C PRO A 81 55.33 25.91 6.75
N ASP A 82 54.66 27.05 6.90
CA ASP A 82 53.47 27.26 7.68
C ASP A 82 52.48 26.13 7.40
N LEU A 83 52.13 25.32 8.41
CA LEU A 83 51.22 24.18 8.28
C LEU A 83 49.83 24.60 7.76
N ALA A 84 49.50 25.89 7.84
CA ALA A 84 48.33 26.50 7.23
C ALA A 84 48.35 26.51 5.68
N SER A 85 49.53 26.45 5.06
CA SER A 85 49.67 26.36 3.59
C SER A 85 49.50 24.94 3.02
N LEU A 86 49.38 23.95 3.91
CA LEU A 86 49.10 22.55 3.60
C LEU A 86 47.61 22.20 3.78
N GLU A 87 46.71 23.20 3.84
CA GLU A 87 45.29 22.94 3.57
C GLU A 87 45.18 22.39 2.15
N SER A 88 45.08 21.07 2.06
CA SER A 88 45.15 20.36 0.80
C SER A 88 44.06 20.90 -0.15
N PRO A 89 44.39 21.21 -1.42
CA PRO A 89 43.47 21.82 -2.39
C PRO A 89 42.23 20.95 -2.69
N TYR A 90 42.20 19.73 -2.15
CA TYR A 90 41.09 18.81 -2.23
C TYR A 90 39.89 19.25 -1.40
N PHE A 91 40.08 19.79 -0.18
CA PHE A 91 38.95 20.12 0.71
C PHE A 91 38.16 21.35 0.25
N GLN A 92 38.83 22.35 -0.33
CA GLN A 92 38.20 23.60 -0.77
C GLN A 92 37.18 23.37 -1.90
N LYS A 93 37.38 22.33 -2.72
CA LYS A 93 36.46 21.98 -3.82
C LYS A 93 35.17 21.32 -3.33
N TYR A 94 35.24 20.51 -2.27
CA TYR A 94 34.07 19.90 -1.63
C TYR A 94 33.28 20.89 -0.78
N TRP A 95 33.92 21.93 -0.23
CA TRP A 95 33.24 23.00 0.48
C TRP A 95 32.70 24.12 -0.41
N SER A 96 32.61 23.90 -1.72
CA SER A 96 31.96 24.85 -2.61
C SER A 96 30.48 25.03 -2.22
N PRO A 97 29.95 26.28 -2.23
CA PRO A 97 28.55 26.53 -1.86
C PRO A 97 27.55 25.70 -2.69
N GLY A 98 27.88 25.40 -3.95
CA GLY A 98 27.06 24.56 -4.82
C GLY A 98 27.00 23.09 -4.39
N PHE A 99 28.13 22.52 -3.96
CA PHE A 99 28.15 21.16 -3.43
C PHE A 99 27.39 21.08 -2.10
N PHE A 100 27.63 22.03 -1.19
CA PHE A 100 26.91 22.10 0.08
C PHE A 100 25.38 22.19 -0.13
N LEU A 101 24.92 23.07 -1.02
CA LEU A 101 23.50 23.22 -1.32
C LEU A 101 22.89 21.93 -1.91
N THR A 102 23.66 21.21 -2.73
CA THR A 102 23.22 19.93 -3.34
C THR A 102 23.13 18.83 -2.29
N CYS A 103 24.14 18.68 -1.43
CA CYS A 103 24.14 17.71 -0.33
C CYS A 103 23.05 18.02 0.69
N PHE A 104 22.89 19.29 1.08
CA PHE A 104 21.82 19.72 1.98
C PHE A 104 20.44 19.44 1.37
N GLY A 105 20.26 19.74 0.09
CA GLY A 105 19.04 19.38 -0.65
C GLY A 105 18.76 17.87 -0.65
N ALA A 106 19.78 17.04 -0.87
CA ALA A 106 19.64 15.59 -0.81
C ALA A 106 19.26 15.10 0.61
N ILE A 107 19.87 15.65 1.66
CA ILE A 107 19.53 15.34 3.05
C ILE A 107 18.08 15.74 3.35
N LEU A 108 17.65 16.92 2.91
CA LEU A 108 16.25 17.35 3.07
C LEU A 108 15.27 16.43 2.35
N VAL A 109 15.61 15.92 1.17
CA VAL A 109 14.78 14.94 0.45
C VAL A 109 14.68 13.63 1.22
N ILE A 110 15.78 13.14 1.80
CA ILE A 110 15.80 11.91 2.63
C ILE A 110 15.01 12.13 3.94
N TRP A 111 15.14 13.31 4.56
CA TRP A 111 14.39 13.66 5.75
C TRP A 111 12.89 13.76 5.44
N ALA A 112 12.51 14.39 4.33
CA ALA A 112 11.13 14.42 3.86
C ALA A 112 10.61 13.02 3.54
N PHE A 113 11.44 12.15 2.97
CA PHE A 113 11.13 10.72 2.76
C PHE A 113 10.78 10.03 4.07
N CYS A 114 11.60 10.23 5.10
CA CYS A 114 11.36 9.67 6.43
C CYS A 114 9.99 10.10 6.97
N TRP A 115 9.67 11.40 6.88
CA TRP A 115 8.36 11.92 7.28
C TRP A 115 7.20 11.37 6.47
N LEU A 116 7.34 11.23 5.15
CA LEU A 116 6.29 10.66 4.29
C LEU A 116 6.04 9.20 4.62
N TYR A 117 7.09 8.41 4.82
CA TYR A 117 6.95 6.99 5.08
C TYR A 117 6.44 6.73 6.50
N ILE A 118 7.11 7.28 7.52
CA ILE A 118 6.71 7.11 8.92
C ILE A 118 5.33 7.74 9.14
N GLY A 119 5.11 8.96 8.65
CA GLY A 119 3.84 9.67 8.83
C GLY A 119 2.63 9.02 8.16
N ALA A 120 2.84 8.25 7.08
CA ALA A 120 1.77 7.46 6.45
C ALA A 120 1.28 6.33 7.35
N PHE A 121 2.19 5.66 8.06
CA PHE A 121 1.95 4.39 8.72
C PHE A 121 2.03 4.42 10.26
N TRP A 122 2.34 5.57 10.87
CA TRP A 122 2.66 5.67 12.30
C TRP A 122 1.57 5.13 13.23
N ASN A 123 0.31 5.48 13.00
CA ASN A 123 -0.79 5.09 13.88
C ASN A 123 -2.12 4.92 13.11
N PRO A 124 -2.32 3.81 12.39
CA PRO A 124 -3.55 3.56 11.65
C PRO A 124 -4.78 3.35 12.56
N THR A 125 -4.59 2.93 13.81
CA THR A 125 -5.70 2.59 14.71
C THR A 125 -6.53 3.82 15.09
N THR A 126 -5.92 4.99 15.20
CA THR A 126 -6.63 6.27 15.41
C THR A 126 -7.61 6.64 14.30
N ARG A 127 -7.51 6.00 13.13
CA ARG A 127 -8.32 6.28 11.94
C ARG A 127 -9.25 5.14 11.54
N LEU A 128 -9.38 4.11 12.37
CA LEU A 128 -10.32 3.01 12.13
C LEU A 128 -11.76 3.52 12.00
N GLY A 129 -12.11 4.65 12.64
CA GLY A 129 -13.42 5.29 12.50
C GLY A 129 -13.74 5.83 11.10
N ASN A 130 -12.77 5.83 10.17
CA ASN A 130 -13.03 6.10 8.75
C ASN A 130 -13.51 4.85 8.00
N LEU A 131 -13.29 3.65 8.55
CA LEU A 131 -13.69 2.39 7.90
C LEU A 131 -15.16 2.12 8.20
N HIS A 132 -15.92 1.99 7.12
CA HIS A 132 -17.35 1.74 7.16
C HIS A 132 -17.65 0.24 7.21
N VAL A 133 -18.43 -0.20 8.20
CA VAL A 133 -18.93 -1.57 8.30
C VAL A 133 -20.45 -1.53 8.38
N VAL A 134 -21.10 -2.23 7.45
CA VAL A 134 -22.57 -2.36 7.45
C VAL A 134 -22.96 -3.53 8.32
N VAL A 135 -23.96 -3.33 9.17
CA VAL A 135 -24.56 -4.39 9.97
C VAL A 135 -25.96 -4.66 9.42
N LEU A 136 -26.18 -5.86 8.90
CA LEU A 136 -27.48 -6.30 8.44
C LEU A 136 -28.06 -7.28 9.47
N ASN A 137 -29.07 -6.82 10.19
CA ASN A 137 -29.73 -7.62 11.22
C ASN A 137 -31.08 -8.13 10.74
N CYS A 138 -31.14 -9.38 10.31
CA CYS A 138 -32.38 -10.04 9.88
C CYS A 138 -33.01 -10.89 10.97
N ASP A 139 -32.42 -10.93 12.17
CA ASP A 139 -32.82 -11.80 13.27
C ASP A 139 -34.28 -11.60 13.68
N LEU A 140 -34.99 -12.71 13.88
CA LEU A 140 -36.38 -12.73 14.29
C LEU A 140 -36.52 -13.61 15.54
N VAL A 141 -37.41 -13.19 16.44
CA VAL A 141 -37.82 -14.06 17.54
C VAL A 141 -38.64 -15.21 16.94
N PRO A 142 -38.30 -16.49 17.22
CA PRO A 142 -39.10 -17.61 16.77
C PRO A 142 -40.53 -17.48 17.31
N GLY A 143 -41.54 -17.76 16.47
CA GLY A 143 -42.94 -17.70 16.88
C GLY A 143 -43.25 -18.72 17.98
N ALA A 144 -44.15 -18.40 18.90
CA ALA A 144 -44.51 -19.26 20.04
C ALA A 144 -44.89 -20.70 19.63
N SER A 145 -45.48 -20.89 18.45
CA SER A 145 -45.85 -22.20 17.90
C SER A 145 -44.68 -23.10 17.49
N THR A 146 -43.48 -22.53 17.30
CA THR A 146 -42.27 -23.29 16.95
C THR A 146 -41.51 -23.81 18.17
N LEU A 147 -41.87 -23.34 19.36
CA LEU A 147 -41.26 -23.69 20.63
C LEU A 147 -42.07 -24.81 21.30
N ASN A 148 -41.38 -25.78 21.91
CA ASN A 148 -42.04 -26.86 22.63
C ASN A 148 -42.90 -26.28 23.78
N SER A 149 -44.18 -26.69 23.86
CA SER A 149 -45.13 -26.19 24.87
C SER A 149 -44.66 -26.41 26.31
N SER A 150 -43.83 -27.43 26.55
CA SER A 150 -43.19 -27.69 27.85
C SER A 150 -42.12 -26.67 28.26
N PHE A 151 -41.61 -25.88 27.31
CA PHE A 151 -40.62 -24.84 27.55
C PHE A 151 -41.25 -23.47 27.83
N ILE A 152 -42.34 -23.15 27.12
CA ILE A 152 -43.14 -21.93 27.33
C ILE A 152 -43.69 -21.91 28.77
N SER A 153 -44.00 -23.08 29.34
CA SER A 153 -44.50 -23.20 30.71
C SER A 153 -43.41 -23.14 31.80
N ARG A 154 -42.16 -23.55 31.50
CA ARG A 154 -41.04 -23.56 32.48
C ARG A 154 -40.24 -22.26 32.50
N THR A 155 -40.12 -21.62 31.35
CA THR A 155 -39.35 -20.39 31.22
C THR A 155 -40.31 -19.33 30.71
N ASN A 156 -40.51 -18.26 31.48
CA ASN A 156 -41.16 -17.05 30.96
C ASN A 156 -40.27 -16.52 29.82
N LEU A 157 -40.46 -17.03 28.61
CA LEU A 157 -39.58 -16.78 27.47
C LEU A 157 -39.52 -15.28 27.13
N SER A 158 -40.65 -14.60 27.32
CA SER A 158 -40.77 -13.14 27.22
C SER A 158 -39.88 -12.38 28.21
N LYS A 159 -39.47 -13.00 29.33
CA LYS A 159 -38.50 -12.45 30.28
C LYS A 159 -37.05 -12.80 29.93
N LEU A 160 -36.80 -13.89 29.19
CA LEU A 160 -35.45 -14.27 28.76
C LEU A 160 -35.02 -13.60 27.45
N VAL A 161 -35.94 -13.44 26.50
CA VAL A 161 -35.68 -12.88 25.17
C VAL A 161 -36.84 -11.94 24.81
N PRO A 162 -36.86 -10.70 25.32
CA PRO A 162 -37.95 -9.75 25.07
C PRO A 162 -37.99 -9.24 23.61
N GLY A 163 -36.95 -9.53 22.82
CA GLY A 163 -36.83 -9.19 21.41
C GLY A 163 -35.68 -9.96 20.75
N PRO A 164 -35.43 -9.76 19.45
CA PRO A 164 -34.36 -10.48 18.74
C PRO A 164 -33.01 -10.28 19.44
N LEU A 165 -32.31 -11.38 19.73
CA LEU A 165 -31.07 -11.36 20.50
C LEU A 165 -30.00 -10.53 19.81
N ALA A 166 -29.89 -10.63 18.48
CA ALA A 166 -28.95 -9.81 17.71
C ALA A 166 -29.21 -8.32 17.91
N THR A 167 -30.47 -7.87 17.96
CA THR A 167 -30.81 -6.46 18.19
C THR A 167 -30.34 -5.98 19.56
N GLY A 168 -30.58 -6.77 20.61
CA GLY A 168 -30.11 -6.46 21.97
C GLY A 168 -28.58 -6.35 22.03
N LEU A 169 -27.88 -7.30 21.40
CA LEU A 169 -26.42 -7.33 21.35
C LEU A 169 -25.83 -6.13 20.61
N LEU A 170 -26.38 -5.83 19.45
CA LEU A 170 -25.98 -4.71 18.63
C LEU A 170 -26.24 -3.40 19.37
N SER A 171 -27.38 -3.27 20.06
CA SER A 171 -27.69 -2.08 20.85
C SER A 171 -26.71 -1.87 22.00
N ALA A 172 -26.25 -2.94 22.64
CA ALA A 172 -25.36 -2.88 23.79
C ALA A 172 -23.88 -2.69 23.43
N SER A 173 -23.48 -3.11 22.21
CA SER A 173 -22.08 -3.09 21.75
C SER A 173 -21.87 -2.06 20.65
N ILE A 174 -22.51 -2.20 19.50
CA ILE A 174 -22.24 -1.40 18.31
C ILE A 174 -22.94 -0.04 18.38
N TRP A 175 -24.21 -0.01 18.78
CA TRP A 175 -25.00 1.23 18.82
C TRP A 175 -24.88 1.99 20.14
N ASN A 176 -24.23 1.40 21.14
CA ASN A 176 -23.91 2.07 22.40
C ASN A 176 -22.66 2.93 22.25
N GLN A 177 -22.82 4.25 22.25
CA GLN A 177 -21.72 5.22 22.13
C GLN A 177 -20.69 5.11 23.28
N SER A 178 -21.07 4.56 24.44
CA SER A 178 -20.13 4.35 25.56
C SER A 178 -19.22 3.14 25.37
N SER A 179 -19.53 2.25 24.43
CA SER A 179 -18.68 1.09 24.16
C SER A 179 -17.35 1.51 23.49
N SER A 180 -16.30 0.73 23.71
CA SER A 180 -15.04 0.92 22.99
C SER A 180 -15.20 0.59 21.50
N VAL A 181 -16.00 -0.43 21.17
CA VAL A 181 -16.15 -0.96 19.80
C VAL A 181 -16.92 -0.01 18.88
N SER A 182 -17.92 0.71 19.40
CA SER A 182 -18.69 1.69 18.62
C SER A 182 -17.84 2.86 18.14
N ARG A 183 -16.79 3.21 18.90
CA ARG A 183 -15.85 4.30 18.57
C ARG A 183 -14.72 3.86 17.64
N LEU A 184 -14.46 2.56 17.53
CA LEU A 184 -13.36 2.05 16.71
C LEU A 184 -13.69 2.07 15.21
N LEU A 185 -14.89 1.72 14.81
CA LEU A 185 -15.30 1.63 13.40
C LEU A 185 -16.52 2.50 13.15
N ARG A 186 -16.74 2.90 11.89
CA ARG A 186 -17.98 3.56 11.50
C ARG A 186 -19.01 2.51 11.14
N TRP A 187 -19.99 2.35 12.01
CA TRP A 187 -21.06 1.39 11.86
C TRP A 187 -22.25 2.00 11.14
N GLU A 188 -22.81 1.26 10.19
CA GLU A 188 -23.99 1.66 9.43
C GLU A 188 -25.04 0.57 9.52
N ASN A 189 -26.29 0.96 9.78
CA ASN A 189 -27.40 0.00 9.88
C ASN A 189 -27.92 -0.30 8.47
N GLY A 190 -27.73 -1.54 8.01
CA GLY A 190 -28.23 -2.00 6.73
C GLY A 190 -29.72 -2.32 6.81
N SER A 191 -30.46 -1.98 5.76
CA SER A 191 -31.86 -2.37 5.59
C SER A 191 -32.08 -2.99 4.22
N CYS A 192 -33.05 -3.91 4.13
CA CYS A 192 -33.42 -4.52 2.85
C CYS A 192 -34.58 -3.76 2.21
N PRO A 193 -34.49 -3.44 0.90
CA PRO A 193 -35.60 -2.80 0.20
C PRO A 193 -36.86 -3.70 0.24
N GLY A 194 -38.00 -3.11 0.63
CA GLY A 194 -39.28 -3.83 0.75
C GLY A 194 -39.59 -4.41 2.14
N ALA A 195 -38.70 -4.25 3.12
CA ALA A 195 -38.88 -4.76 4.50
C ALA A 195 -40.04 -4.13 5.30
N GLY A 196 -40.57 -2.98 4.86
CA GLY A 196 -41.55 -2.20 5.64
C GLY A 196 -42.96 -2.79 5.75
N VAL A 197 -43.33 -3.79 4.95
CA VAL A 197 -44.76 -4.19 4.79
C VAL A 197 -45.23 -5.20 5.84
N SER A 198 -44.32 -5.84 6.60
CA SER A 198 -44.68 -6.95 7.51
C SER A 198 -44.01 -6.93 8.89
N GLY A 199 -43.41 -5.80 9.30
CA GLY A 199 -42.70 -5.70 10.59
C GLY A 199 -41.42 -6.56 10.69
N ARG A 200 -40.98 -7.15 9.56
CA ARG A 200 -39.73 -7.91 9.45
C ARG A 200 -38.65 -7.09 8.77
N VAL A 201 -37.48 -6.95 9.39
CA VAL A 201 -36.36 -6.13 8.87
C VAL A 201 -35.81 -6.63 7.52
N CYS A 202 -35.97 -7.92 7.20
CA CYS A 202 -35.46 -8.52 5.95
C CYS A 202 -36.50 -9.31 5.14
N GLY A 203 -37.78 -9.26 5.50
CA GLY A 203 -38.86 -9.86 4.70
C GLY A 203 -38.85 -11.39 4.64
N THR A 204 -38.92 -11.95 3.42
CA THR A 204 -38.87 -13.41 3.15
C THR A 204 -37.43 -13.93 3.05
N PRO A 205 -37.17 -15.25 3.22
CA PRO A 205 -35.81 -15.79 3.07
C PRO A 205 -35.14 -15.50 1.72
N GLN A 206 -35.95 -15.39 0.65
CA GLN A 206 -35.44 -14.99 -0.67
C GLN A 206 -35.02 -13.51 -0.68
N GLN A 207 -35.83 -12.62 -0.11
CA GLN A 207 -35.48 -11.19 0.01
C GLN A 207 -34.25 -10.97 0.89
N GLU A 208 -34.11 -11.75 1.96
CA GLU A 208 -32.91 -11.77 2.82
C GLU A 208 -31.68 -12.18 2.00
N ALA A 209 -31.75 -13.26 1.21
CA ALA A 209 -30.64 -13.71 0.37
C ALA A 209 -30.26 -12.67 -0.70
N ASP A 210 -31.25 -12.09 -1.38
CA ASP A 210 -31.04 -11.06 -2.41
C ASP A 210 -30.40 -9.80 -1.80
N CYS A 211 -30.82 -9.42 -0.59
CA CYS A 211 -30.28 -8.29 0.15
C CYS A 211 -28.83 -8.52 0.58
N VAL A 212 -28.51 -9.70 1.13
CA VAL A 212 -27.12 -10.09 1.46
C VAL A 212 -26.25 -10.08 0.20
N ALA A 213 -26.76 -10.57 -0.92
CA ALA A 213 -26.05 -10.54 -2.20
C ALA A 213 -25.78 -9.10 -2.66
N SER A 214 -26.76 -8.19 -2.55
CA SER A 214 -26.59 -6.77 -2.88
C SER A 214 -25.49 -6.10 -2.05
N TYR A 215 -25.53 -6.23 -0.72
CA TYR A 215 -24.48 -5.67 0.13
C TYR A 215 -23.12 -6.33 -0.08
N SER A 216 -23.10 -7.63 -0.41
CA SER A 216 -21.86 -8.33 -0.77
C SER A 216 -21.24 -7.75 -2.04
N ASP A 217 -22.07 -7.44 -3.04
CA ASP A 217 -21.62 -6.76 -4.26
C ASP A 217 -21.11 -5.34 -3.95
N ASP A 218 -21.78 -4.59 -3.07
CA ASP A 218 -21.29 -3.27 -2.61
C ASP A 218 -19.92 -3.34 -1.93
N VAL A 219 -19.69 -4.37 -1.09
CA VAL A 219 -18.38 -4.63 -0.47
C VAL A 219 -17.32 -4.90 -1.54
N LEU A 220 -17.64 -5.72 -2.55
CA LEU A 220 -16.75 -5.99 -3.69
C LEU A 220 -16.46 -4.74 -4.53
N GLN A 221 -17.44 -3.87 -4.73
CA GLN A 221 -17.36 -2.64 -5.52
C GLN A 221 -16.66 -1.48 -4.81
N GLY A 222 -16.19 -1.71 -3.59
CA GLY A 222 -15.47 -0.73 -2.79
C GLY A 222 -16.38 0.31 -2.15
N GLY A 223 -17.59 -0.08 -1.77
CA GLY A 223 -18.44 0.62 -0.81
C GLY A 223 -17.96 0.31 0.63
N PRO A 224 -18.81 -0.26 1.50
CA PRO A 224 -18.41 -0.62 2.85
C PRO A 224 -17.25 -1.64 2.84
N TRP A 225 -16.43 -1.63 3.90
CA TRP A 225 -15.28 -2.54 4.03
C TRP A 225 -15.69 -3.97 4.30
N ALA A 226 -16.76 -4.12 5.08
CA ALA A 226 -17.31 -5.40 5.42
C ALA A 226 -18.80 -5.30 5.72
N LEU A 227 -19.45 -6.45 5.65
CA LEU A 227 -20.83 -6.67 6.05
C LEU A 227 -20.84 -7.67 7.20
N LEU A 228 -21.42 -7.28 8.33
CA LEU A 228 -21.73 -8.16 9.44
C LEU A 228 -23.22 -8.51 9.37
N TYR A 229 -23.51 -9.77 9.03
CA TYR A 229 -24.86 -10.24 8.78
C TYR A 229 -25.31 -11.23 9.87
N PHE A 230 -26.49 -10.96 10.45
CA PHE A 230 -27.18 -11.85 11.38
C PHE A 230 -28.41 -12.44 10.69
N PRO A 231 -28.48 -13.77 10.50
CA PRO A 231 -29.57 -14.41 9.79
C PRO A 231 -30.88 -14.40 10.58
N SER A 232 -32.01 -14.54 9.89
CA SER A 232 -33.35 -14.56 10.51
C SER A 232 -33.58 -15.69 11.52
N ASN A 233 -32.81 -16.77 11.43
CA ASN A 233 -32.85 -17.87 12.40
C ASN A 233 -31.85 -17.72 13.55
N PHE A 234 -31.13 -16.59 13.68
CA PHE A 234 -30.04 -16.45 14.66
C PHE A 234 -30.50 -16.68 16.10
N THR A 235 -31.58 -16.03 16.55
CA THR A 235 -32.17 -16.24 17.88
C THR A 235 -32.68 -17.66 18.06
N ALA A 236 -33.31 -18.23 17.04
CA ALA A 236 -33.81 -19.61 17.08
C ALA A 236 -32.66 -20.63 17.23
N SER A 237 -31.59 -20.47 16.46
CA SER A 237 -30.37 -21.28 16.56
C SER A 237 -29.70 -21.09 17.92
N TYR A 238 -29.60 -19.86 18.42
CA TYR A 238 -29.06 -19.57 19.75
C TYR A 238 -29.84 -20.31 20.84
N LEU A 239 -31.17 -20.22 20.84
CA LEU A 239 -32.02 -20.92 21.81
C LEU A 239 -31.92 -22.44 21.69
N SER A 240 -31.86 -22.97 20.45
CA SER A 240 -31.64 -24.41 20.22
C SER A 240 -30.30 -24.89 20.78
N PHE A 241 -29.25 -24.08 20.61
CA PHE A 241 -27.89 -24.39 21.02
C PHE A 241 -27.72 -24.28 22.54
N PHE A 242 -28.37 -23.27 23.11
CA PHE A 242 -28.42 -23.01 24.53
C PHE A 242 -29.10 -24.15 25.31
N LEU A 243 -30.25 -24.62 24.82
CA LEU A 243 -31.10 -25.61 25.52
C LEU A 243 -30.75 -27.07 25.18
N GLY A 244 -29.95 -27.30 24.14
CA GLY A 244 -29.70 -28.63 23.59
C GLY A 244 -30.86 -29.15 22.73
N SER A 245 -30.65 -30.31 22.08
CA SER A 245 -31.49 -30.87 21.00
C SER A 245 -32.94 -31.23 21.35
N GLY A 246 -33.43 -30.94 22.56
CA GLY A 246 -34.77 -31.32 23.05
C GLY A 246 -35.81 -30.20 23.12
N ALA A 247 -35.43 -28.92 23.00
CA ALA A 247 -36.33 -27.79 23.29
C ALA A 247 -37.12 -27.24 22.08
N LEU A 248 -36.62 -27.46 20.86
CA LEU A 248 -37.28 -27.09 19.61
C LEU A 248 -37.56 -28.39 18.86
N GLY A 249 -38.83 -28.74 18.66
CA GLY A 249 -39.27 -30.05 18.17
C GLY A 249 -38.67 -30.45 16.82
N GLY A 250 -37.49 -31.08 16.84
CA GLY A 250 -36.77 -31.57 15.66
C GLY A 250 -35.67 -30.63 15.12
N ALA A 251 -35.42 -29.47 15.71
CA ALA A 251 -34.33 -28.59 15.26
C ALA A 251 -32.97 -29.16 15.73
N GLN A 252 -32.09 -29.47 14.77
CA GLN A 252 -30.73 -29.87 15.09
C GLN A 252 -30.03 -28.79 15.91
N ASN A 253 -29.14 -29.22 16.81
CA ASN A 253 -28.32 -28.40 17.70
C ASN A 253 -27.35 -27.51 16.89
N GLN A 254 -27.89 -26.50 16.22
CA GLN A 254 -27.16 -25.64 15.30
C GLN A 254 -26.62 -24.44 16.06
N ARG A 255 -25.29 -24.34 16.11
CA ARG A 255 -24.60 -23.20 16.71
C ARG A 255 -25.07 -21.90 16.02
N PRO A 256 -25.39 -20.82 16.76
CA PRO A 256 -25.72 -19.55 16.15
C PRO A 256 -24.49 -19.02 15.39
N VAL A 257 -24.67 -18.80 14.09
CA VAL A 257 -23.60 -18.34 13.19
C VAL A 257 -23.98 -16.97 12.63
N ALA A 258 -23.21 -15.95 13.00
CA ALA A 258 -23.20 -14.69 12.26
C ALA A 258 -22.26 -14.80 11.06
N GLN A 259 -22.49 -14.05 9.99
CA GLN A 259 -21.60 -14.03 8.83
C GLN A 259 -20.84 -12.72 8.77
N TYR A 260 -19.52 -12.82 8.56
CA TYR A 260 -18.65 -11.70 8.31
C TYR A 260 -18.18 -11.75 6.86
N VAL A 261 -18.77 -10.90 6.03
CA VAL A 261 -18.50 -10.84 4.59
C VAL A 261 -17.53 -9.70 4.29
N TYR A 262 -16.44 -10.00 3.60
CA TYR A 262 -15.38 -9.03 3.30
C TYR A 262 -14.66 -9.34 1.98
N ALA A 263 -13.89 -8.38 1.47
CA ALA A 263 -13.09 -8.56 0.26
C ALA A 263 -11.58 -8.43 0.58
N ARG A 264 -10.90 -9.56 0.83
CA ARG A 264 -9.46 -9.54 1.20
C ARG A 264 -8.56 -8.96 0.11
N GLY A 265 -8.92 -9.18 -1.16
CA GLY A 265 -8.22 -8.63 -2.33
C GLY A 265 -8.30 -7.12 -2.47
N ARG A 266 -9.16 -6.43 -1.70
CA ARG A 266 -9.26 -4.95 -1.72
C ARG A 266 -8.05 -4.33 -1.04
N ASP A 267 -7.71 -4.80 0.15
CA ASP A 267 -6.50 -4.42 0.88
C ASP A 267 -6.21 -5.43 2.00
N TYR A 268 -5.08 -6.15 1.87
CA TYR A 268 -4.73 -7.23 2.79
C TYR A 268 -4.49 -6.76 4.23
N SER A 269 -3.79 -5.64 4.42
CA SER A 269 -3.42 -5.14 5.74
C SER A 269 -4.63 -4.57 6.49
N THR A 270 -5.47 -3.82 5.77
CA THR A 270 -6.70 -3.24 6.32
C THR A 270 -7.66 -4.31 6.82
N TYR A 271 -7.78 -5.41 6.06
CA TYR A 271 -8.55 -6.59 6.48
C TYR A 271 -8.09 -7.13 7.84
N THR A 272 -6.78 -7.25 8.09
CA THR A 272 -6.25 -7.78 9.36
C THR A 272 -6.67 -6.92 10.55
N TYR A 273 -6.68 -5.58 10.40
CA TYR A 273 -7.14 -4.68 11.45
C TYR A 273 -8.65 -4.83 11.73
N VAL A 274 -9.48 -4.77 10.68
CA VAL A 274 -10.95 -4.90 10.84
C VAL A 274 -11.32 -6.28 11.35
N GLY A 275 -10.68 -7.32 10.81
CA GLY A 275 -10.87 -8.71 11.23
C GLY A 275 -10.49 -8.92 12.69
N SER A 276 -9.39 -8.35 13.17
CA SER A 276 -9.03 -8.42 14.61
C SER A 276 -10.08 -7.76 15.50
N ILE A 277 -10.64 -6.61 15.10
CA ILE A 277 -11.69 -5.92 15.88
C ILE A 277 -12.96 -6.78 15.93
N ILE A 278 -13.40 -7.33 14.80
CA ILE A 278 -14.66 -8.07 14.72
C ILE A 278 -14.51 -9.48 15.33
N LEU A 279 -13.50 -10.22 14.90
CA LEU A 279 -13.33 -11.63 15.25
C LEU A 279 -12.69 -11.82 16.63
N SER A 280 -11.80 -10.94 17.06
CA SER A 280 -11.09 -11.09 18.35
C SER A 280 -11.72 -10.30 19.50
N ASN A 281 -12.32 -9.13 19.23
CA ASN A 281 -12.88 -8.29 20.30
C ASN A 281 -14.41 -8.35 20.36
N LEU A 282 -15.08 -8.06 19.24
CA LEU A 282 -16.54 -7.95 19.22
C LEU A 282 -17.19 -9.31 19.49
N MET A 283 -16.86 -10.35 18.73
CA MET A 283 -17.59 -11.62 18.78
C MET A 283 -17.38 -12.41 20.07
N PRO A 284 -16.15 -12.55 20.59
CA PRO A 284 -15.94 -13.14 21.90
C PRO A 284 -16.58 -12.31 23.02
N GLY A 285 -16.47 -10.97 22.96
CA GLY A 285 -17.11 -10.08 23.94
C GLY A 285 -18.64 -10.19 23.95
N LEU A 286 -19.25 -10.28 22.77
CA LEU A 286 -20.69 -10.53 22.62
C LEU A 286 -21.09 -11.89 23.19
N SER A 287 -20.36 -12.94 22.83
CA SER A 287 -20.62 -14.29 23.32
C SER A 287 -20.50 -14.37 24.84
N GLN A 288 -19.45 -13.76 25.41
CA GLN A 288 -19.23 -13.73 26.86
C GLN A 288 -20.34 -12.98 27.57
N LYS A 289 -20.74 -11.79 27.07
CA LYS A 289 -21.81 -10.99 27.68
C LYS A 289 -23.15 -11.73 27.68
N LEU A 290 -23.51 -12.35 26.56
CA LEU A 290 -24.70 -13.22 26.49
C LEU A 290 -24.66 -14.32 27.52
N THR A 291 -23.54 -15.05 27.60
CA THR A 291 -23.39 -16.13 28.57
C THR A 291 -23.53 -15.63 30.00
N TRP A 292 -22.96 -14.47 30.35
CA TRP A 292 -23.09 -13.89 31.70
C TRP A 292 -24.49 -13.38 32.00
N ASP A 293 -25.14 -12.69 31.06
CA ASP A 293 -26.51 -12.21 31.24
C ASP A 293 -27.46 -13.39 31.49
N LEU A 294 -27.27 -14.53 30.80
CA LEU A 294 -28.06 -15.74 31.04
C LEU A 294 -27.64 -16.50 32.30
N ALA A 295 -26.34 -16.56 32.61
CA ALA A 295 -25.84 -17.23 33.81
C ALA A 295 -26.21 -16.50 35.11
N SER A 296 -26.48 -15.20 35.05
CA SER A 296 -26.96 -14.42 36.19
C SER A 296 -28.33 -14.88 36.70
N ASN A 297 -29.07 -15.66 35.92
CA ASN A 297 -30.37 -16.20 36.30
C ASN A 297 -30.23 -17.65 36.82
N PRO A 298 -30.41 -17.90 38.14
CA PRO A 298 -30.14 -19.22 38.74
C PRO A 298 -31.05 -20.34 38.20
N ASN A 299 -32.26 -20.00 37.73
CA ASN A 299 -33.19 -20.96 37.13
C ASN A 299 -32.76 -21.41 35.73
N VAL A 300 -31.93 -20.60 35.06
CA VAL A 300 -31.46 -20.82 33.69
C VAL A 300 -30.19 -21.66 33.69
N LEU A 301 -29.36 -21.54 34.73
CA LEU A 301 -28.10 -22.27 34.90
C LEU A 301 -28.26 -23.80 34.85
N GLN A 302 -29.41 -24.31 35.33
CA GLN A 302 -29.69 -25.76 35.38
C GLN A 302 -30.03 -26.37 34.01
N ILE A 303 -30.30 -25.53 32.99
CA ILE A 303 -30.81 -25.95 31.68
C ILE A 303 -29.75 -25.70 30.58
N ILE A 304 -28.62 -25.05 30.91
CA ILE A 304 -27.59 -24.69 29.92
C ILE A 304 -26.87 -25.92 29.40
N SER A 305 -26.75 -26.05 28.08
CA SER A 305 -25.92 -27.10 27.48
C SER A 305 -24.42 -26.83 27.76
N PRO A 306 -23.63 -27.82 28.22
CA PRO A 306 -22.18 -27.64 28.42
C PRO A 306 -21.44 -27.23 27.14
N THR A 307 -21.95 -27.67 25.98
CA THR A 307 -21.42 -27.32 24.65
C THR A 307 -21.58 -25.84 24.32
N PHE A 308 -22.65 -25.21 24.83
CA PHE A 308 -22.88 -23.78 24.69
C PHE A 308 -21.80 -22.98 25.44
N LEU A 309 -21.53 -23.34 26.70
CA LEU A 309 -20.50 -22.70 27.52
C LEU A 309 -19.09 -22.82 26.92
N ALA A 310 -18.79 -23.94 26.27
CA ALA A 310 -17.47 -24.19 25.69
C ALA A 310 -17.21 -23.46 24.36
N SER A 311 -18.26 -23.17 23.56
CA SER A 311 -18.06 -22.71 22.17
C SER A 311 -18.77 -21.40 21.82
N GLY A 312 -19.84 -21.01 22.52
CA GLY A 312 -20.48 -19.70 22.32
C GLY A 312 -20.95 -19.41 20.87
N VAL A 313 -21.06 -18.14 20.53
CA VAL A 313 -21.48 -17.67 19.19
C VAL A 313 -20.33 -17.87 18.17
N SER A 314 -20.64 -18.39 16.99
CA SER A 314 -19.67 -18.53 15.90
C SER A 314 -19.80 -17.42 14.88
N VAL A 315 -18.70 -17.07 14.24
CA VAL A 315 -18.71 -16.24 13.03
C VAL A 315 -18.16 -17.01 11.86
N LYS A 316 -18.94 -17.09 10.79
CA LYS A 316 -18.51 -17.63 9.51
C LYS A 316 -17.95 -16.49 8.65
N GLU A 317 -16.68 -16.62 8.32
CA GLU A 317 -16.01 -15.72 7.39
C GLU A 317 -16.39 -16.05 5.94
N VAL A 318 -16.81 -15.04 5.19
CA VAL A 318 -17.11 -15.14 3.76
C VAL A 318 -16.21 -14.16 3.02
N ASN A 319 -15.16 -14.69 2.40
CA ASN A 319 -14.21 -13.89 1.63
C ASN A 319 -14.63 -13.84 0.16
N LEU A 320 -15.08 -12.66 -0.29
CA LEU A 320 -15.55 -12.43 -1.64
C LEU A 320 -14.41 -12.33 -2.68
N ALA A 321 -13.20 -11.97 -2.23
CA ALA A 321 -12.03 -11.80 -3.07
C ALA A 321 -10.81 -12.48 -2.42
N PRO A 322 -10.69 -13.81 -2.54
CA PRO A 322 -9.65 -14.57 -1.86
C PRO A 322 -8.26 -14.23 -2.40
N VAL A 323 -7.34 -13.99 -1.47
CA VAL A 323 -5.91 -13.83 -1.74
C VAL A 323 -5.23 -15.08 -1.23
N LYS A 324 -4.65 -15.88 -2.14
CA LYS A 324 -3.95 -17.13 -1.77
C LYS A 324 -2.62 -16.83 -1.10
N ASN A 325 -1.84 -15.92 -1.68
CA ASN A 325 -0.49 -15.58 -1.25
C ASN A 325 -0.38 -14.07 -0.98
N PHE A 326 0.26 -13.70 0.13
CA PHE A 326 0.57 -12.29 0.42
C PHE A 326 1.36 -11.63 -0.71
N GLY A 327 2.32 -12.36 -1.30
CA GLY A 327 3.12 -11.91 -2.43
C GLY A 327 2.31 -11.49 -3.65
N GLN A 328 1.17 -12.15 -3.93
CA GLN A 328 0.29 -11.80 -5.04
C GLN A 328 -0.40 -10.44 -4.81
N HIS A 329 -0.84 -10.17 -3.58
CA HIS A 329 -1.39 -8.85 -3.24
C HIS A 329 -0.31 -7.78 -3.32
N PHE A 330 0.88 -8.05 -2.78
CA PHE A 330 2.02 -7.13 -2.83
C PHE A 330 2.50 -6.86 -4.28
N ALA A 331 2.39 -7.83 -5.19
CA ALA A 331 2.76 -7.68 -6.60
C ALA A 331 1.95 -6.58 -7.30
N SER A 332 0.65 -6.41 -6.98
CA SER A 332 -0.19 -5.35 -7.56
C SER A 332 0.38 -3.94 -7.33
N TYR A 333 1.08 -3.76 -6.22
CA TYR A 333 1.79 -2.54 -5.87
C TYR A 333 3.18 -2.48 -6.50
N ILE A 334 3.98 -3.55 -6.40
CA ILE A 334 5.34 -3.62 -6.94
C ILE A 334 5.39 -3.43 -8.46
N PHE A 335 4.39 -3.92 -9.20
CA PHE A 335 4.31 -3.71 -10.64
C PHE A 335 4.32 -2.21 -10.99
N CYS A 336 3.55 -1.40 -10.26
CA CYS A 336 3.56 0.06 -10.48
C CYS A 336 4.93 0.68 -10.19
N VAL A 337 5.64 0.19 -9.15
CA VAL A 337 7.00 0.66 -8.81
C VAL A 337 7.97 0.38 -9.96
N LEU A 338 7.99 -0.86 -10.43
CA LEU A 338 8.92 -1.30 -11.46
C LEU A 338 8.62 -0.66 -12.81
N LEU A 339 7.34 -0.44 -13.14
CA LEU A 339 6.97 0.31 -14.34
C LEU A 339 7.38 1.79 -14.24
N TRP A 340 7.25 2.43 -13.07
CA TRP A 340 7.74 3.80 -12.88
C TRP A 340 9.26 3.88 -13.04
N LEU A 341 10.01 2.99 -12.38
CA LEU A 341 11.46 2.93 -12.50
C LEU A 341 11.89 2.65 -13.95
N GLY A 342 11.28 1.67 -14.60
CA GLY A 342 11.51 1.35 -16.01
C GLY A 342 11.29 2.55 -16.92
N SER A 343 10.17 3.27 -16.75
CA SER A 343 9.89 4.47 -17.54
C SER A 343 10.93 5.58 -17.30
N SER A 344 11.41 5.73 -16.06
CA SER A 344 12.41 6.73 -15.70
C SER A 344 13.75 6.42 -16.39
N PHE A 345 14.19 5.17 -16.36
CA PHE A 345 15.41 4.73 -17.04
C PHE A 345 15.29 4.88 -18.56
N VAL A 346 14.18 4.46 -19.16
CA VAL A 346 13.94 4.58 -20.60
C VAL A 346 13.96 6.04 -21.04
N VAL A 347 13.34 6.94 -20.28
CA VAL A 347 13.34 8.38 -20.58
C VAL A 347 14.76 8.97 -20.50
N VAL A 348 15.53 8.67 -19.45
CA VAL A 348 16.92 9.15 -19.32
C VAL A 348 17.80 8.63 -20.46
N SER A 349 17.73 7.32 -20.74
CA SER A 349 18.47 6.71 -21.84
C SER A 349 18.09 7.33 -23.19
N SER A 350 16.79 7.53 -23.46
CA SER A 350 16.32 8.15 -24.70
C SER A 350 16.79 9.60 -24.90
N TYR A 351 17.11 10.28 -23.80
CA TYR A 351 17.65 11.65 -23.83
C TYR A 351 19.16 11.67 -24.08
N GLN A 352 19.90 10.69 -23.56
CA GLN A 352 21.34 10.55 -23.81
C GLN A 352 21.62 10.16 -25.26
N PHE A 353 20.82 9.24 -25.82
CA PHE A 353 20.93 8.83 -27.23
C PHE A 353 20.25 9.85 -28.15
N LYS A 354 21.01 10.86 -28.59
CA LYS A 354 20.55 11.83 -29.59
C LYS A 354 20.49 11.17 -30.98
N LEU A 355 19.36 11.28 -31.64
CA LEU A 355 19.22 10.79 -33.01
C LEU A 355 20.06 11.66 -33.96
N LYS A 356 20.69 11.07 -34.98
CA LYS A 356 21.44 11.81 -36.01
C LYS A 356 20.60 12.92 -36.64
N THR A 357 19.29 12.70 -36.81
CA THR A 357 18.32 13.69 -37.31
C THR A 357 18.15 14.88 -36.35
N GLU A 358 18.17 14.68 -35.03
CA GLU A 358 18.13 15.78 -34.06
C GLU A 358 19.44 16.58 -34.09
N GLN A 359 20.58 15.90 -34.24
CA GLN A 359 21.87 16.56 -34.41
C GLN A 359 21.92 17.38 -35.70
N GLN A 360 21.42 16.85 -36.81
CA GLN A 360 21.34 17.56 -38.09
C GLN A 360 20.41 18.79 -37.99
N LEU A 361 19.24 18.67 -37.36
CA LEU A 361 18.35 19.82 -37.13
C LEU A 361 18.99 20.90 -36.24
N LEU A 362 19.75 20.49 -35.22
CA LEU A 362 20.49 21.43 -34.37
C LEU A 362 21.66 22.10 -35.11
N MET A 363 22.40 21.36 -35.94
CA MET A 363 23.50 21.91 -36.76
C MET A 363 22.99 22.83 -37.87
N GLN A 364 21.91 22.43 -38.55
CA GLN A 364 21.28 23.23 -39.60
C GLN A 364 20.64 24.51 -39.02
N SER A 365 20.09 24.46 -37.79
CA SER A 365 19.66 25.66 -37.07
C SER A 365 20.81 26.63 -36.74
N LYS A 366 22.03 26.12 -36.62
CA LYS A 366 23.25 26.90 -36.37
C LYS A 366 23.78 27.57 -37.65
N GLN A 367 23.58 26.96 -38.81
CA GLN A 367 23.98 27.49 -40.12
C GLN A 367 22.91 28.42 -40.75
N GLU A 368 21.62 28.15 -40.58
CA GLU A 368 20.51 28.93 -41.16
C GLU A 368 20.18 30.23 -40.37
N GLY A 369 21.15 30.77 -39.63
CA GLY A 369 21.02 32.04 -38.92
C GLY A 369 20.77 33.27 -39.81
N GLN A 370 20.50 33.13 -41.11
CA GLN A 370 20.24 34.22 -42.05
C GLN A 370 18.98 34.07 -42.92
N GLN A 371 18.33 32.89 -43.01
CA GLN A 371 17.16 32.68 -43.87
C GLN A 371 16.13 31.75 -43.21
N ALA A 372 15.30 32.27 -42.29
CA ALA A 372 14.29 31.47 -41.61
C ALA A 372 12.98 32.26 -41.45
N TYR A 373 12.17 32.33 -42.51
CA TYR A 373 10.80 32.84 -42.41
C TYR A 373 9.73 31.93 -43.05
N GLY A 374 10.09 30.76 -43.62
CA GLY A 374 9.12 29.87 -44.30
C GLY A 374 9.07 28.40 -43.85
N THR A 375 9.99 27.93 -42.99
CA THR A 375 10.22 26.48 -42.75
C THR A 375 9.77 25.96 -41.38
N GLY A 376 9.09 26.78 -40.57
CA GLY A 376 8.72 26.43 -39.19
C GLY A 376 7.87 25.17 -39.07
N MET A 377 6.88 25.01 -39.95
CA MET A 377 5.94 23.88 -39.92
C MET A 377 6.60 22.55 -40.32
N VAL A 378 7.55 22.59 -41.27
CA VAL A 378 8.35 21.42 -41.67
C VAL A 378 9.26 20.98 -40.52
N ARG A 379 9.91 21.93 -39.84
CA ARG A 379 10.79 21.67 -38.68
C ARG A 379 10.05 21.03 -37.51
N VAL A 380 8.84 21.53 -37.19
CA VAL A 380 7.97 20.94 -36.15
C VAL A 380 7.53 19.52 -36.52
N ARG A 381 7.22 19.25 -37.79
CA ARG A 381 6.84 17.91 -38.26
C ARG A 381 7.99 16.90 -38.11
N HIS A 382 9.23 17.28 -38.42
CA HIS A 382 10.38 16.39 -38.24
C HIS A 382 10.70 16.14 -36.76
N LEU A 383 10.58 17.17 -35.92
CA LEU A 383 10.75 17.04 -34.47
C LEU A 383 9.66 16.14 -33.85
N ALA A 384 8.40 16.33 -34.24
CA ALA A 384 7.29 15.51 -33.78
C ALA A 384 7.49 14.04 -34.18
N ARG A 385 7.97 13.77 -35.41
CA ARG A 385 8.32 12.41 -35.84
C ARG A 385 9.45 11.80 -34.99
N ALA A 386 10.51 12.54 -34.70
CA ALA A 386 11.60 12.05 -33.86
C ALA A 386 11.14 11.71 -32.43
N LEU A 387 10.30 12.57 -31.84
CA LEU A 387 9.70 12.31 -30.53
C LEU A 387 8.76 11.11 -30.54
N MET A 388 7.94 10.94 -31.58
CA MET A 388 7.08 9.77 -31.73
C MET A 388 7.89 8.49 -31.86
N VAL A 389 8.99 8.49 -32.62
CA VAL A 389 9.88 7.32 -32.73
C VAL A 389 10.50 6.97 -31.37
N LYS A 390 11.01 7.96 -30.63
CA LYS A 390 11.52 7.75 -29.27
C LYS A 390 10.45 7.21 -28.33
N GLY A 391 9.25 7.78 -28.37
CA GLY A 391 8.09 7.32 -27.61
C GLY A 391 7.66 5.90 -27.96
N ALA A 392 7.68 5.52 -29.24
CA ALA A 392 7.33 4.18 -29.71
C ALA A 392 8.36 3.14 -29.25
N VAL A 393 9.66 3.45 -29.36
CA VAL A 393 10.73 2.57 -28.83
C VAL A 393 10.60 2.44 -27.31
N ALA A 394 10.35 3.54 -26.60
CA ALA A 394 10.12 3.51 -25.16
C ALA A 394 8.92 2.64 -24.79
N ALA A 395 7.80 2.78 -25.49
CA ALA A 395 6.60 1.97 -25.29
C ALA A 395 6.87 0.48 -25.55
N LEU A 396 7.68 0.13 -26.55
CA LEU A 396 8.07 -1.26 -26.81
C LEU A 396 8.88 -1.86 -25.66
N PHE A 397 9.86 -1.13 -25.13
CA PHE A 397 10.62 -1.59 -23.96
C PHE A 397 9.74 -1.76 -22.71
N MET A 398 8.77 -0.86 -22.50
CA MET A 398 7.81 -0.99 -21.41
C MET A 398 6.87 -2.19 -21.59
N PHE A 399 6.50 -2.53 -22.82
CA PHE A 399 5.74 -3.74 -23.11
C PHE A 399 6.54 -5.00 -22.74
N VAL A 400 7.81 -5.08 -23.15
CA VAL A 400 8.72 -6.19 -22.80
C VAL A 400 8.88 -6.29 -21.28
N LEU A 401 9.08 -5.16 -20.59
CA LEU A 401 9.15 -5.12 -19.13
C LEU A 401 7.87 -5.71 -18.51
N MET A 402 6.69 -5.32 -19.00
CA MET A 402 5.42 -5.83 -18.49
C MET A 402 5.28 -7.35 -18.69
N VAL A 403 5.71 -7.87 -19.84
CA VAL A 403 5.76 -9.32 -20.08
C VAL A 403 6.67 -10.03 -19.07
N PHE A 404 7.86 -9.49 -18.81
CA PHE A 404 8.76 -10.06 -17.79
C PHE A 404 8.18 -10.01 -16.37
N LEU A 405 7.48 -8.92 -16.00
CA LEU A 405 6.80 -8.84 -14.70
C LEU A 405 5.73 -9.93 -14.54
N CYS A 406 4.93 -10.17 -15.59
CA CYS A 406 3.95 -11.26 -15.59
C CYS A 406 4.62 -12.64 -15.49
N ILE A 407 5.75 -12.86 -16.16
CA ILE A 407 6.51 -14.11 -16.07
C ILE A 407 7.03 -14.33 -14.65
N VAL A 408 7.55 -13.30 -13.98
CA VAL A 408 8.00 -13.39 -12.58
C VAL A 408 6.84 -13.77 -11.65
N LEU A 409 5.68 -13.16 -11.81
CA LEU A 409 4.50 -13.50 -11.00
C LEU A 409 4.06 -14.95 -11.23
N TRP A 410 4.05 -15.40 -12.49
CA TRP A 410 3.73 -16.78 -12.84
C TRP A 410 4.74 -17.79 -12.24
N ALA A 411 6.03 -17.47 -12.31
CA ALA A 411 7.11 -18.30 -11.76
C ALA A 411 7.02 -18.42 -10.23
N LEU A 412 6.82 -17.30 -9.53
CA LEU A 412 6.69 -17.27 -8.06
C LEU A 412 5.39 -17.95 -7.58
N GLY A 413 4.32 -17.81 -8.35
CA GLY A 413 3.01 -18.39 -8.05
C GLY A 413 2.88 -19.88 -8.37
N LYS A 414 3.94 -20.53 -8.85
CA LYS A 414 3.99 -21.95 -9.24
C LYS A 414 2.84 -22.36 -10.18
N GLY A 415 2.37 -21.44 -11.03
CA GLY A 415 1.23 -21.67 -11.93
C GLY A 415 -0.14 -21.82 -11.25
N THR A 416 -0.26 -21.59 -9.95
CA THR A 416 -1.53 -21.69 -9.18
C THR A 416 -2.26 -20.36 -9.01
N GLU A 417 -1.69 -19.29 -9.58
CA GLU A 417 -2.24 -17.94 -9.61
C GLU A 417 -3.59 -17.97 -10.32
N GLN A 418 -4.65 -17.73 -9.55
CA GLN A 418 -5.97 -17.50 -10.13
C GLN A 418 -6.04 -16.02 -10.47
N TRP A 419 -6.06 -15.72 -11.77
CA TRP A 419 -6.29 -14.38 -12.27
C TRP A 419 -7.80 -14.22 -12.45
N HIS A 420 -8.39 -13.21 -11.82
CA HIS A 420 -9.82 -12.94 -12.03
C HIS A 420 -10.11 -12.55 -13.49
N LEU A 421 -9.19 -11.78 -14.11
CA LEU A 421 -9.21 -11.44 -15.53
C LEU A 421 -7.99 -12.03 -16.24
N ASN A 422 -8.10 -12.27 -17.56
CA ASN A 422 -7.03 -12.87 -18.35
C ASN A 422 -5.68 -12.14 -18.19
N PRO A 423 -4.54 -12.84 -18.17
CA PRO A 423 -3.22 -12.23 -18.01
C PRO A 423 -2.88 -11.21 -19.11
N GLY A 424 -3.41 -11.41 -20.33
CA GLY A 424 -3.29 -10.43 -21.42
C GLY A 424 -3.90 -9.07 -21.08
N TYR A 425 -4.97 -9.03 -20.27
CA TYR A 425 -5.57 -7.78 -19.82
C TYR A 425 -4.68 -7.05 -18.79
N ALA A 426 -3.96 -7.79 -17.95
CA ALA A 426 -2.94 -7.21 -17.07
C ALA A 426 -1.79 -6.58 -17.86
N ILE A 427 -1.31 -7.27 -18.90
CA ILE A 427 -0.25 -6.78 -19.77
C ILE A 427 -0.70 -5.51 -20.49
N ALA A 428 -1.90 -5.52 -21.10
CA ALA A 428 -2.44 -4.35 -21.79
C ALA A 428 -2.62 -3.15 -20.84
N PHE A 429 -3.17 -3.39 -19.63
CA PHE A 429 -3.37 -2.36 -18.62
C PHE A 429 -2.04 -1.75 -18.14
N GLY A 430 -1.07 -2.60 -17.75
CA GLY A 430 0.23 -2.15 -17.29
C GLY A 430 1.04 -1.45 -18.39
N TRP A 431 0.94 -1.92 -19.63
CA TRP A 431 1.57 -1.28 -20.78
C TRP A 431 0.97 0.11 -21.05
N TYR A 432 -0.36 0.24 -21.02
CA TYR A 432 -1.03 1.52 -21.20
C TYR A 432 -0.70 2.51 -20.07
N MET A 433 -0.71 2.04 -18.82
CA MET A 433 -0.30 2.83 -17.66
C MET A 433 1.13 3.38 -17.82
N SER A 434 2.03 2.57 -18.38
CA SER A 434 3.43 2.96 -18.59
C SER A 434 3.58 4.18 -19.50
N TRP A 435 2.63 4.43 -20.41
CA TRP A 435 2.66 5.62 -21.26
C TRP A 435 2.51 6.90 -20.43
N SER A 436 1.61 6.89 -19.44
CA SER A 436 1.44 8.02 -18.53
C SER A 436 2.72 8.30 -17.74
N PHE A 437 3.39 7.25 -17.28
CA PHE A 437 4.67 7.40 -16.57
C PHE A 437 5.78 7.95 -17.48
N ILE A 438 5.89 7.47 -18.73
CA ILE A 438 6.83 8.01 -19.71
C ILE A 438 6.59 9.51 -19.91
N TYR A 439 5.34 9.94 -20.13
CA TYR A 439 5.05 11.36 -20.40
C TYR A 439 5.30 12.26 -19.19
N ILE A 440 4.95 11.82 -17.98
CA ILE A 440 5.24 12.57 -16.75
C ILE A 440 6.75 12.73 -16.58
N ASN A 441 7.50 11.63 -16.71
CA ASN A 441 8.95 11.65 -16.58
C ASN A 441 9.63 12.47 -17.69
N ALA A 442 9.12 12.42 -18.92
CA ALA A 442 9.64 13.22 -20.03
C ALA A 442 9.44 14.73 -19.77
N VAL A 443 8.25 15.14 -19.34
CA VAL A 443 7.97 16.53 -18.98
C VAL A 443 8.85 16.98 -17.82
N LEU A 444 8.99 16.16 -16.78
CA LEU A 444 9.82 16.46 -15.63
C LEU A 444 11.31 16.63 -16.01
N LEU A 445 11.83 15.75 -16.86
CA LEU A 445 13.19 15.85 -17.38
C LEU A 445 13.40 17.15 -18.17
N HIS A 446 12.42 17.57 -18.97
CA HIS A 446 12.50 18.79 -19.75
C HIS A 446 12.43 20.06 -18.90
N PHE A 447 11.65 20.07 -17.81
CA PHE A 447 11.56 21.21 -16.90
C PHE A 447 12.81 21.37 -16.01
N ILE A 448 13.33 20.27 -15.48
CA ILE A 448 14.35 20.30 -14.42
C ILE A 448 15.77 20.14 -14.96
N GLY A 449 15.91 19.44 -16.09
CA GLY A 449 17.22 19.06 -16.63
C GLY A 449 17.75 17.75 -16.05
N ILE A 450 18.75 17.18 -16.71
CA ILE A 450 19.24 15.82 -16.45
C ILE A 450 19.89 15.64 -15.08
N GLU A 451 20.59 16.66 -14.58
CA GLU A 451 21.36 16.59 -13.35
C GLU A 451 20.49 16.41 -12.10
N ARG A 452 19.31 17.04 -12.08
CA ARG A 452 18.39 17.03 -10.92
C ARG A 452 17.18 16.11 -11.11
N PHE A 453 17.00 15.56 -12.32
CA PHE A 453 15.88 14.68 -12.65
C PHE A 453 15.79 13.47 -11.72
N SER A 454 16.91 12.79 -11.45
CA SER A 454 16.93 11.56 -10.65
C SER A 454 16.33 11.77 -9.26
N SER A 455 16.77 12.82 -8.55
CA SER A 455 16.28 13.14 -7.20
C SER A 455 14.79 13.49 -7.17
N VAL A 456 14.31 14.27 -8.15
CA VAL A 456 12.91 14.71 -8.18
C VAL A 456 11.97 13.58 -8.61
N THR A 457 12.37 12.76 -9.58
CA THR A 457 11.65 11.55 -9.97
C THR A 457 11.57 10.55 -8.82
N ALA A 458 12.66 10.37 -8.06
CA ALA A 458 12.66 9.53 -6.88
C ALA A 458 11.72 10.07 -5.79
N PHE A 459 11.74 11.38 -5.54
CA PHE A 459 10.81 12.01 -4.59
C PHE A 459 9.34 11.83 -5.01
N LEU A 460 9.03 12.02 -6.29
CA LEU A 460 7.67 11.76 -6.81
C LEU A 460 7.30 10.28 -6.75
N LEU A 461 8.23 9.36 -6.97
CA LEU A 461 7.99 7.94 -6.77
C LEU A 461 7.59 7.68 -5.32
N ILE A 462 8.39 8.15 -4.36
CA ILE A 462 8.12 8.01 -2.92
C ILE A 462 6.74 8.54 -2.54
N LEU A 463 6.38 9.73 -3.02
CA LEU A 463 5.07 10.33 -2.74
C LEU A 463 3.96 9.44 -3.30
N GLN A 464 4.14 8.89 -4.49
CA GLN A 464 3.21 7.92 -5.09
C GLN A 464 3.14 6.61 -4.29
N LEU A 465 4.28 6.07 -3.85
CA LEU A 465 4.37 4.84 -3.06
C LEU A 465 3.55 4.92 -1.76
N THR A 466 3.73 6.01 -1.02
CA THR A 466 3.07 6.24 0.27
C THR A 466 1.59 6.61 0.15
N SER A 467 1.16 7.12 -1.01
CA SER A 467 -0.21 7.60 -1.23
C SER A 467 -1.09 6.70 -2.11
N ALA A 468 -0.51 5.69 -2.78
CA ALA A 468 -1.22 4.81 -3.72
C ALA A 468 -2.06 3.70 -3.09
N SER A 469 -2.27 3.71 -1.77
CA SER A 469 -3.03 2.69 -1.05
C SER A 469 -2.46 1.27 -1.19
N GLY A 470 -1.16 1.13 -1.49
CA GLY A 470 -0.52 -0.16 -1.78
C GLY A 470 -0.33 -1.06 -0.55
N ILE A 471 0.05 -0.45 0.58
CA ILE A 471 0.34 -1.16 1.84
C ILE A 471 -0.89 -1.18 2.76
N MET A 472 -1.60 -0.05 2.86
CA MET A 472 -2.84 0.08 3.61
C MET A 472 -3.86 0.88 2.79
N SER A 473 -5.13 0.75 3.16
CA SER A 473 -6.20 1.56 2.61
C SER A 473 -5.94 3.04 2.83
N ILE A 474 -6.26 3.84 1.81
CA ILE A 474 -6.21 5.30 1.89
C ILE A 474 -7.11 5.88 3.00
N GLU A 475 -8.11 5.13 3.47
CA GLU A 475 -8.99 5.52 4.58
C GLU A 475 -8.29 5.47 5.95
N LEU A 476 -7.25 4.64 6.08
CA LEU A 476 -6.40 4.55 7.28
C LEU A 476 -5.21 5.51 7.24
N CYS A 477 -4.85 6.03 6.07
CA CYS A 477 -3.77 6.98 5.89
C CYS A 477 -4.15 8.39 6.36
N ASN A 478 -3.13 9.27 6.49
CA ASN A 478 -3.37 10.67 6.86
C ASN A 478 -4.08 11.40 5.72
N ARG A 479 -4.87 12.44 6.04
CA ARG A 479 -5.57 13.25 5.03
C ARG A 479 -4.62 13.84 3.99
N PHE A 480 -3.37 14.13 4.37
CA PHE A 480 -2.32 14.54 3.44
C PHE A 480 -2.11 13.54 2.29
N PHE A 481 -2.16 12.22 2.57
CA PHE A 481 -1.98 11.18 1.55
C PHE A 481 -3.17 11.02 0.61
N TYR A 482 -4.27 11.76 0.81
CA TYR A 482 -5.31 11.86 -0.22
C TYR A 482 -4.82 12.51 -1.52
N ILE A 483 -3.66 13.17 -1.50
CA ILE A 483 -2.97 13.62 -2.71
C ILE A 483 -2.71 12.47 -3.70
N GLY A 484 -2.60 11.23 -3.21
CA GLY A 484 -2.45 10.04 -4.05
C GLY A 484 -3.61 9.81 -5.00
N LYS A 485 -4.83 10.24 -4.66
CA LYS A 485 -5.99 10.19 -5.56
C LYS A 485 -5.79 11.07 -6.79
N GLY A 486 -4.90 12.06 -6.73
CA GLY A 486 -4.52 12.85 -7.89
C GLY A 486 -3.52 12.13 -8.79
N LEU A 487 -2.75 11.16 -8.28
CA LEU A 487 -1.59 10.58 -8.95
C LEU A 487 -1.95 9.28 -9.70
N PRO A 488 -1.32 9.01 -10.85
CA PRO A 488 -1.64 7.83 -11.67
C PRO A 488 -1.37 6.51 -10.95
N PHE A 489 -0.39 6.49 -10.04
CA PHE A 489 -0.01 5.30 -9.29
C PHE A 489 -1.16 4.70 -8.48
N PHE A 490 -2.01 5.53 -7.86
CA PHE A 490 -3.17 5.07 -7.10
C PHE A 490 -4.15 4.27 -7.97
N TYR A 491 -4.41 4.75 -9.18
CA TYR A 491 -5.28 4.09 -10.14
C TYR A 491 -4.66 2.82 -10.72
N GLY A 492 -3.33 2.74 -10.78
CA GLY A 492 -2.58 1.53 -11.15
C GLY A 492 -2.77 0.40 -10.17
N VAL A 493 -2.50 0.67 -8.90
CA VAL A 493 -2.65 -0.32 -7.82
C VAL A 493 -4.11 -0.81 -7.78
N ARG A 494 -5.07 0.11 -7.83
CA ARG A 494 -6.50 -0.23 -7.88
C ARG A 494 -6.86 -1.09 -9.09
N GLY A 495 -6.32 -0.76 -10.27
CA GLY A 495 -6.55 -1.52 -11.50
C GLY A 495 -5.94 -2.92 -11.43
N PHE A 496 -4.70 -3.07 -10.97
CA PHE A 496 -4.10 -4.41 -10.78
C PHE A 496 -4.87 -5.25 -9.75
N ARG A 497 -5.36 -4.66 -8.65
CA ARG A 497 -6.23 -5.37 -7.69
C ARG A 497 -7.56 -5.81 -8.32
N THR A 498 -8.11 -5.01 -9.23
CA THR A 498 -9.30 -5.38 -10.01
C THR A 498 -9.01 -6.56 -10.94
N ILE A 499 -7.85 -6.57 -11.57
CA ILE A 499 -7.45 -7.61 -12.53
C ILE A 499 -7.11 -8.93 -11.84
N PHE A 500 -6.39 -8.87 -10.72
CA PHE A 500 -5.96 -10.06 -9.98
C PHE A 500 -7.10 -10.65 -9.16
N PHE A 501 -7.86 -9.81 -8.44
CA PHE A 501 -8.81 -10.28 -7.42
C PHE A 501 -10.28 -9.95 -7.71
N GLY A 502 -10.59 -9.19 -8.77
CA GLY A 502 -11.97 -8.83 -9.12
C GLY A 502 -12.60 -7.74 -8.25
N THR A 503 -11.82 -7.05 -7.41
CA THR A 503 -12.35 -5.98 -6.54
C THR A 503 -12.52 -4.67 -7.31
N CYS A 504 -13.51 -3.84 -6.93
CA CYS A 504 -13.77 -2.52 -7.51
C CYS A 504 -13.98 -2.52 -9.04
N ARG A 505 -14.58 -3.58 -9.61
CA ARG A 505 -14.77 -3.74 -11.06
C ARG A 505 -15.52 -2.59 -11.71
N ASN A 506 -16.56 -2.08 -11.05
CA ASN A 506 -17.34 -0.94 -11.50
C ASN A 506 -16.50 0.34 -11.67
N LYS A 507 -15.38 0.50 -10.95
CA LYS A 507 -14.50 1.68 -11.00
C LYS A 507 -13.33 1.51 -11.98
N MET A 508 -13.27 0.40 -12.73
CA MET A 508 -12.18 0.15 -13.67
C MET A 508 -12.14 1.18 -14.81
N TYR A 509 -13.30 1.62 -15.31
CA TYR A 509 -13.36 2.66 -16.36
C TYR A 509 -12.73 3.98 -15.89
N ILE A 510 -12.87 4.32 -14.60
CA ILE A 510 -12.25 5.52 -14.00
C ILE A 510 -10.72 5.42 -14.07
N ASN A 511 -10.15 4.22 -13.86
CA ASN A 511 -8.70 4.02 -13.96
C ASN A 511 -8.21 4.34 -15.38
N TRP A 512 -8.88 3.80 -16.40
CA TRP A 512 -8.58 4.06 -17.80
C TRP A 512 -8.74 5.53 -18.18
N LEU A 513 -9.81 6.17 -17.71
CA LEU A 513 -10.08 7.59 -17.96
C LEU A 513 -8.96 8.47 -17.39
N VAL A 514 -8.52 8.21 -16.16
CA VAL A 514 -7.45 8.99 -15.54
C VAL A 514 -6.14 8.86 -16.31
N PHE A 515 -5.73 7.65 -16.71
CA PHE A 515 -4.55 7.48 -17.56
C PHE A 515 -4.69 8.18 -18.92
N THR A 516 -5.89 8.13 -19.51
CA THR A 516 -6.19 8.85 -20.75
C THR A 516 -6.02 10.36 -20.53
N ALA A 517 -6.54 10.91 -19.43
CA ALA A 517 -6.39 12.33 -19.09
C ALA A 517 -4.91 12.71 -18.90
N TYR A 518 -4.13 11.89 -18.21
CA TYR A 518 -2.69 12.08 -18.07
C TYR A 518 -1.97 12.08 -19.42
N ASN A 519 -2.28 11.11 -20.29
CA ASN A 519 -1.70 11.04 -21.62
C ASN A 519 -2.09 12.26 -22.46
N LEU A 520 -3.34 12.69 -22.41
CA LEU A 520 -3.85 13.85 -23.15
C LEU A 520 -3.30 15.20 -22.65
N VAL A 521 -2.91 15.31 -21.38
CA VAL A 521 -2.33 16.54 -20.83
C VAL A 521 -0.82 16.58 -20.98
N PHE A 522 -0.11 15.51 -20.58
CA PHE A 522 1.36 15.51 -20.53
C PHE A 522 2.02 15.27 -21.88
N ALA A 523 1.40 14.52 -22.80
CA ALA A 523 1.96 14.33 -24.14
C ALA A 523 2.07 15.64 -24.95
N PRO A 524 1.01 16.48 -25.08
CA PRO A 524 1.13 17.76 -25.76
C PRO A 524 2.00 18.74 -24.98
N LEU A 525 1.97 18.74 -23.65
CA LEU A 525 2.85 19.58 -22.84
C LEU A 525 4.34 19.25 -23.10
N GLY A 526 4.69 17.96 -23.18
CA GLY A 526 6.02 17.52 -23.55
C GLY A 526 6.44 18.03 -24.93
N LEU A 527 5.55 17.91 -25.93
CA LEU A 527 5.81 18.43 -27.29
C LEU A 527 6.00 19.95 -27.30
N LEU A 528 5.20 20.70 -26.54
CA LEU A 528 5.30 22.15 -26.40
C LEU A 528 6.64 22.57 -25.77
N LEU A 529 7.10 21.87 -24.73
CA LEU A 529 8.37 22.18 -24.08
C LEU A 529 9.57 21.88 -24.99
N VAL A 530 9.53 20.76 -25.73
CA VAL A 530 10.60 20.42 -26.67
C VAL A 530 10.65 21.44 -27.81
N THR A 531 9.49 21.80 -28.38
CA THR A 531 9.43 22.82 -29.43
C THR A 531 9.97 24.15 -28.91
N GLN A 532 9.47 24.67 -27.77
CA GLN A 532 9.97 25.91 -27.17
C GLN A 532 11.50 25.90 -26.98
N ARG A 533 12.07 24.78 -26.52
CA ARG A 533 13.53 24.65 -26.34
C ARG A 533 14.29 24.70 -27.66
N VAL A 534 13.78 24.05 -28.70
CA VAL A 534 14.38 24.08 -30.05
C VAL A 534 14.28 25.49 -30.66
N TRP A 535 13.17 26.20 -30.47
CA TRP A 535 12.97 27.55 -31.00
C TRP A 535 13.76 28.63 -30.26
N THR A 536 14.03 28.45 -28.96
CA THR A 536 14.79 29.44 -28.15
C THR A 536 16.30 29.26 -28.25
N ALA A 537 16.80 28.08 -28.63
CA ALA A 537 18.23 27.81 -28.74
C ALA A 537 18.99 28.74 -29.74
N PRO A 538 18.47 29.04 -30.95
CA PRO A 538 19.13 29.96 -31.89
C PRO A 538 19.19 31.40 -31.36
N ASN A 539 18.14 31.84 -30.65
CA ASN A 539 18.07 33.20 -30.10
C ASN A 539 19.10 33.42 -28.98
N ARG A 540 19.35 32.39 -28.16
CA ARG A 540 20.43 32.43 -27.14
C ARG A 540 21.81 32.45 -27.79
N ALA A 541 22.03 31.66 -28.84
CA ALA A 541 23.30 31.66 -29.58
C ALA A 541 23.58 33.03 -30.24
N ARG A 542 22.59 33.66 -30.87
CA ARG A 542 22.72 35.02 -31.42
C ARG A 542 23.00 36.07 -30.34
N LYS A 543 22.35 35.97 -29.18
CA LYS A 543 22.56 36.91 -28.07
C LYS A 543 23.98 36.79 -27.50
N GLN A 544 24.48 35.57 -27.29
CA GLN A 544 25.88 35.34 -26.90
C GLN A 544 26.88 35.85 -27.95
N HIS A 545 26.60 35.71 -29.24
CA HIS A 545 27.49 36.20 -30.30
C HIS A 545 27.47 37.74 -30.41
N ARG A 546 26.35 38.39 -30.09
CA ARG A 546 26.20 39.85 -30.05
C ARG A 546 26.84 40.45 -28.80
N ASP A 547 26.67 39.81 -27.64
CA ASP A 547 27.21 40.26 -26.36
C ASP A 547 28.72 39.91 -26.24
N GLY A 548 29.17 38.82 -26.87
CA GLY A 548 30.59 38.44 -26.95
C GLY A 548 31.46 39.39 -27.79
N ASN A 549 30.87 40.22 -28.65
CA ASN A 549 31.57 41.33 -29.30
C ASN A 549 31.56 42.62 -28.46
N ALA A 550 30.82 42.67 -27.34
CA ALA A 550 30.72 43.84 -26.47
C ALA A 550 31.51 43.69 -25.15
N THR A 551 31.94 42.49 -24.78
CA THR A 551 32.74 42.27 -23.56
C THR A 551 33.94 41.37 -23.85
N GLY A 552 35.00 41.97 -24.39
CA GLY A 552 36.35 41.42 -24.28
C GLY A 552 36.91 41.61 -22.87
N VAL A 553 36.27 41.07 -21.82
CA VAL A 553 36.89 40.84 -20.50
C VAL A 553 36.13 39.73 -19.78
N GLY A 554 36.83 38.65 -19.39
CA GLY A 554 36.38 37.73 -18.33
C GLY A 554 35.75 36.43 -18.80
N GLY A 555 36.55 35.54 -19.40
CA GLY A 555 36.15 34.17 -19.68
C GLY A 555 35.88 33.36 -18.40
N ILE A 556 34.77 32.63 -18.39
CA ILE A 556 34.65 31.37 -17.68
C ILE A 556 34.50 30.30 -18.75
N MET A 557 35.63 29.65 -19.08
CA MET A 557 35.66 28.45 -19.91
C MET A 557 34.80 27.37 -19.26
N LEU A 558 33.72 26.98 -19.93
CA LEU A 558 33.10 25.67 -19.70
C LEU A 558 34.06 24.61 -20.24
N PRO A 559 34.42 23.57 -19.47
CA PRO A 559 35.28 22.51 -19.97
C PRO A 559 34.53 21.74 -21.05
N VAL A 560 35.01 21.88 -22.28
CA VAL A 560 34.71 20.96 -23.37
C VAL A 560 35.39 19.65 -23.00
N SER A 561 34.59 18.67 -22.62
CA SER A 561 35.00 17.26 -22.62
C SER A 561 35.41 16.89 -24.05
N MET A 562 36.72 16.87 -24.30
CA MET A 562 37.32 15.98 -25.29
C MET A 562 37.58 14.63 -24.63
N GLY A 563 37.39 13.57 -25.41
CA GLY A 563 37.13 12.23 -24.92
C GLY A 563 38.32 11.41 -24.44
N SER A 564 37.95 10.21 -24.00
CA SER A 564 38.55 8.93 -24.38
C SER A 564 37.42 7.96 -24.70
#